data_AF-S4PZG8-F1
#
_entry.id   AF-S4PZG8-F1
#
_cell.length_a   1.000
_cell.length_b   1.000
_cell.length_c   1.000
_cell.angle_alpha   90.00
_cell.angle_beta   90.00
_cell.angle_gamma   90.00
#
_symmetry.space_group_name_H-M   'P 1'
#
loop_
_entity.id
_entity.type
_entity.pdbx_description
1 polymer ?
#
loop_
_entity_poly.entity_id
_entity_poly.type
_entity_poly.pdbx_seq_one_letter_code
_entity_poly.pdbx_strand_id
1 'polypeptide(L)'
;FIDRDPNLFGLILNFLRTRDIDLTNVNIRSLRHECDYFGITPLSRRLALCDEMNHSSCGDVLFYGYLPPPLNGPLPNSSGRNGSNVSRK
;
A
#
# COMPACT_ATOMS: atom_id res chain seq x y z
N PHE A 1 -38.04 -0.13 15.86
CA PHE A 1 -37.69 0.70 14.68
C PHE A 1 -36.22 1.06 14.78
N ILE A 2 -35.53 1.12 13.65
CA ILE A 2 -34.13 1.53 13.58
C ILE A 2 -34.15 2.98 13.07
N ASP A 3 -33.63 3.91 13.87
CA ASP A 3 -33.53 5.35 13.53
C ASP A 3 -32.19 5.64 12.83
N ARG A 4 -31.96 4.96 11.70
CA ARG A 4 -30.72 5.06 10.89
C ARG A 4 -31.06 5.22 9.43
N ASP A 5 -30.06 5.60 8.64
CA ASP A 5 -30.23 5.85 7.20
C ASP A 5 -30.71 4.56 6.48
N PRO A 6 -31.92 4.56 5.88
CA PRO A 6 -32.43 3.39 5.19
C PRO A 6 -31.61 3.01 3.95
N ASN A 7 -30.90 3.95 3.32
CA ASN A 7 -30.09 3.67 2.13
C ASN A 7 -28.82 2.90 2.49
N LEU A 8 -28.09 3.36 3.50
CA LEU A 8 -26.89 2.66 3.99
C LEU A 8 -27.25 1.30 4.60
N PHE A 9 -28.38 1.23 5.31
CA PHE A 9 -28.89 -0.04 5.82
C PHE A 9 -29.22 -1.03 4.70
N GLY A 10 -29.85 -0.58 3.60
CA GLY A 10 -30.10 -1.40 2.43
C GLY A 10 -28.82 -1.95 1.81
N LEU A 11 -27.78 -1.13 1.72
CA LEU A 11 -26.46 -1.56 1.22
C LEU A 11 -25.82 -2.62 2.11
N ILE A 12 -25.90 -2.44 3.43
CA ILE A 12 -25.43 -3.41 4.42
C ILE A 12 -26.18 -4.74 4.29
N LEU A 13 -27.50 -4.72 4.13
CA LEU A 13 -28.28 -5.94 3.91
C LEU A 13 -27.89 -6.66 2.62
N ASN A 14 -27.62 -5.91 1.55
CA ASN A 14 -27.16 -6.49 0.29
C ASN A 14 -25.78 -7.12 0.42
N PHE A 15 -24.86 -6.48 1.15
CA PHE A 15 -23.56 -7.06 1.49
C PHE A 15 -23.69 -8.35 2.28
N LEU A 16 -24.57 -8.40 3.29
CA LEU A 16 -24.77 -9.62 4.09
C LEU A 16 -25.32 -10.78 3.24
N ARG A 17 -26.12 -10.47 2.21
CA ARG A 17 -26.73 -11.46 1.30
C ARG A 17 -25.76 -11.96 0.22
N THR A 18 -25.06 -11.04 -0.43
CA THR A 18 -24.26 -11.32 -1.64
C THR A 18 -22.76 -11.42 -1.37
N ARG A 19 -22.31 -10.92 -0.21
CA ARG A 19 -20.90 -10.70 0.14
C ARG A 19 -20.18 -9.70 -0.77
N ASP A 20 -20.96 -8.90 -1.51
CA ASP A 20 -20.46 -7.87 -2.42
C ASP A 20 -20.98 -6.48 -2.05
N ILE A 21 -20.21 -5.44 -2.38
CA ILE A 21 -20.57 -4.06 -2.06
C ILE A 21 -19.99 -3.10 -3.10
N ASP A 22 -20.87 -2.23 -3.62
CA ASP A 22 -20.48 -1.16 -4.52
C ASP A 22 -20.19 0.12 -3.73
N LEU A 23 -19.00 0.68 -3.93
CA LEU A 23 -18.51 1.88 -3.26
C LEU A 23 -18.46 3.12 -4.17
N THR A 24 -18.87 3.02 -5.44
CA THR A 24 -18.72 4.09 -6.44
C THR A 24 -19.42 5.40 -6.06
N ASN A 25 -20.60 5.33 -5.45
CA ASN A 25 -21.42 6.50 -5.09
C ASN A 25 -21.76 6.56 -3.60
N VAL A 26 -20.91 5.97 -2.74
CA VAL A 26 -21.15 5.92 -1.30
C VAL A 26 -20.06 6.64 -0.53
N ASN A 27 -20.46 7.38 0.51
CA ASN A 27 -19.50 7.96 1.43
C ASN A 27 -18.93 6.84 2.33
N ILE A 28 -17.66 6.51 2.10
CA ILE A 28 -16.94 5.43 2.81
C ILE A 28 -16.96 5.65 4.33
N ARG A 29 -16.83 6.89 4.82
CA ARG A 29 -16.89 7.18 6.26
C ARG A 29 -18.27 6.92 6.83
N SER A 30 -19.33 7.42 6.19
CA SER A 30 -20.70 7.21 6.66
C SER A 30 -21.03 5.72 6.69
N LEU A 31 -20.69 4.98 5.63
CA LEU A 31 -20.89 3.54 5.56
C LEU A 31 -20.08 2.78 6.63
N ARG A 32 -18.84 3.20 6.89
CA ARG A 32 -18.02 2.64 7.97
C ARG A 32 -18.69 2.81 9.34
N HIS A 33 -19.20 4.00 9.64
CA HIS A 33 -19.92 4.26 10.90
C HIS A 33 -21.16 3.38 11.05
N GLU A 34 -21.91 3.13 9.97
CA GLU A 34 -23.01 2.17 10.02
C GLU A 34 -22.52 0.74 10.24
N CYS A 35 -21.45 0.32 9.56
CA CYS A 35 -20.86 -1.01 9.77
C CYS A 35 -20.40 -1.22 11.22
N ASP A 36 -19.82 -0.20 11.85
CA ASP A 36 -19.46 -0.22 13.27
C ASP A 36 -20.70 -0.32 14.17
N TYR A 37 -21.75 0.43 13.87
CA TYR A 37 -23.02 0.39 14.60
C TYR A 37 -23.69 -1.00 14.56
N PHE A 38 -23.72 -1.64 13.39
CA PHE A 38 -24.30 -2.96 13.20
C PHE A 38 -23.34 -4.12 13.55
N GLY A 39 -22.11 -3.83 14.01
CA GLY A 39 -21.14 -4.84 14.42
C GLY A 39 -20.53 -5.65 13.26
N ILE A 40 -20.49 -5.08 12.06
CA ILE A 40 -19.90 -5.71 10.86
C ILE A 40 -18.40 -5.36 10.77
N THR A 41 -17.63 -5.81 11.76
CA THR A 41 -16.19 -5.57 11.91
C THR A 41 -15.34 -5.87 10.66
N PRO A 42 -15.51 -7.01 9.95
CA PRO A 42 -14.65 -7.30 8.80
C PRO A 42 -14.87 -6.31 7.64
N LEU A 43 -16.09 -5.80 7.48
CA LEU A 43 -16.39 -4.79 6.47
C LEU A 43 -15.86 -3.42 6.92
N SER A 44 -16.14 -3.01 8.16
CA SER A 44 -15.61 -1.75 8.72
C SER A 44 -14.08 -1.64 8.62
N ARG A 45 -13.34 -2.72 8.93
CA ARG A 45 -11.88 -2.74 8.79
C ARG A 45 -11.44 -2.53 7.34
N ARG A 46 -12.13 -3.14 6.36
CA ARG A 46 -11.83 -2.95 4.94
C ARG A 46 -12.09 -1.51 4.51
N LEU A 47 -13.22 -0.92 4.92
CA LEU A 47 -13.52 0.48 4.63
C LEU A 47 -12.51 1.46 5.27
N ALA A 48 -11.98 1.15 6.45
CA ALA A 48 -10.94 1.98 7.07
C ALA A 48 -9.69 2.06 6.18
N LEU A 49 -9.26 0.95 5.58
CA LEU A 49 -8.13 0.93 4.64
C LEU A 49 -8.43 1.74 3.37
N CYS A 50 -9.68 1.72 2.88
CA CYS A 50 -10.10 2.55 1.75
C CYS A 50 -10.08 4.05 2.08
N ASP A 51 -10.51 4.43 3.29
CA ASP A 51 -10.45 5.83 3.77
C ASP A 51 -8.99 6.29 3.89
N GLU A 52 -8.11 5.45 4.43
CA GLU A 52 -6.67 5.74 4.57
C GLU A 52 -5.98 5.90 3.21
N MET A 53 -6.25 5.06 2.21
CA MET A 53 -5.69 5.23 0.86
C MET A 53 -6.11 6.55 0.22
N ASN A 54 -7.37 6.96 0.39
CA ASN A 54 -7.87 8.22 -0.16
C ASN A 54 -7.27 9.46 0.53
N HIS A 55 -6.75 9.29 1.74
CA HIS A 55 -6.18 10.38 2.55
C HIS A 55 -4.64 10.34 2.63
N SER A 56 -4.02 9.30 2.10
CA SER A 56 -2.57 9.12 2.15
C SER A 56 -1.87 10.09 1.21
N SER A 57 -1.02 10.96 1.74
CA SER A 57 -0.05 11.76 0.98
C SER A 57 1.17 10.93 0.53
N CYS A 58 0.98 9.65 0.25
CA CYS A 58 2.06 8.69 0.09
C CYS A 58 2.84 8.89 -1.22
N GLY A 59 3.98 9.56 -1.12
CA GLY A 59 5.24 9.12 -1.72
C GLY A 59 5.42 9.26 -3.23
N ASP A 60 5.85 10.44 -3.67
CA ASP A 60 6.72 10.57 -4.85
C ASP A 60 8.17 10.69 -4.38
N VAL A 61 8.75 9.59 -3.89
CA VAL A 61 10.21 9.50 -3.77
C VAL A 61 10.70 8.63 -4.92
N LEU A 62 11.09 9.29 -6.02
CA LEU A 62 11.78 8.68 -7.14
C LEU A 62 13.19 8.24 -6.69
N PHE A 63 13.36 6.96 -6.38
CA PHE A 63 14.69 6.38 -6.21
C PHE A 63 15.25 6.01 -7.59
N TYR A 64 16.19 6.79 -8.10
CA TYR A 64 17.02 6.38 -9.24
C TYR A 64 18.15 5.49 -8.74
N GLY A 65 18.04 4.18 -8.99
CA GLY A 65 19.17 3.25 -8.87
C GLY A 65 19.94 3.22 -10.19
N TYR A 66 21.16 3.77 -10.21
CA TYR A 66 22.05 3.58 -11.35
C TYR A 66 22.75 2.22 -11.22
N LEU A 67 22.33 1.25 -12.02
CA LEU A 67 23.07 0.01 -12.21
C LEU A 67 24.15 0.25 -13.26
N PRO A 68 25.45 0.22 -12.88
CA PRO A 68 26.51 0.30 -13.88
C PRO A 68 26.37 -0.87 -14.86
N PRO A 69 26.59 -0.63 -16.17
CA PRO A 69 26.50 -1.69 -17.17
C PRO A 69 27.45 -2.84 -16.83
N PRO A 70 27.05 -4.10 -17.10
CA PRO A 70 27.88 -5.25 -16.79
C PRO A 70 29.23 -5.12 -17.51
N LEU A 71 30.32 -5.32 -16.75
CA LEU A 71 31.68 -5.30 -17.27
C LEU A 71 31.90 -6.54 -18.15
N ASN A 72 31.48 -6.45 -19.41
CA ASN A 72 31.77 -7.45 -20.43
C ASN A 72 33.17 -7.17 -20.99
N GLY A 73 34.21 -7.51 -20.24
CA GLY A 73 35.58 -7.42 -20.69
C GLY A 73 36.48 -8.38 -19.93
N PRO A 74 37.39 -9.12 -20.59
CA PRO A 74 38.36 -9.95 -19.88
C PRO A 74 39.26 -9.04 -19.04
N LEU A 75 39.35 -9.30 -17.74
CA LEU A 75 40.34 -8.68 -16.86
C LEU A 75 41.74 -8.91 -17.47
N PRO A 76 42.56 -7.87 -17.71
CA PRO A 76 43.94 -8.09 -18.09
C PRO A 76 44.67 -8.72 -16.91
N ASN A 77 45.19 -9.92 -17.15
CA ASN A 77 46.08 -10.66 -16.27
C ASN A 77 47.30 -9.80 -15.91
N SER A 78 47.29 -9.18 -14.74
CA SER A 78 48.45 -8.44 -14.21
C SER A 78 49.48 -9.42 -13.65
N SER A 79 50.17 -10.12 -14.54
CA SER A 79 51.44 -10.77 -14.23
C SER A 79 52.55 -9.71 -14.33
N GLY A 80 53.05 -9.20 -13.20
CA GLY A 80 54.22 -8.30 -13.24
C GLY A 80 54.53 -7.51 -11.97
N ARG A 81 55.38 -8.09 -11.13
CA ARG A 81 56.41 -7.47 -10.26
C ARG A 81 56.53 -5.92 -10.30
N ASN A 82 56.47 -5.25 -9.14
CA ASN A 82 57.66 -4.68 -8.47
C ASN A 82 57.29 -4.01 -7.13
N GLY A 83 58.19 -4.13 -6.15
CA GLY A 83 57.93 -3.74 -4.76
C GLY A 83 58.04 -2.25 -4.45
N SER A 84 57.58 -1.89 -3.26
CA SER A 84 58.33 -1.09 -2.27
C SER A 84 57.44 -0.82 -1.05
N ASN A 85 58.04 -0.99 0.12
CA ASN A 85 57.57 -0.51 1.42
C ASN A 85 56.98 0.91 1.34
N VAL A 86 55.89 1.17 2.07
CA VAL A 86 55.88 2.28 3.03
C VAL A 86 54.81 2.06 4.10
N SER A 87 55.31 2.02 5.33
CA SER A 87 54.57 2.12 6.58
C SER A 87 54.32 3.60 6.92
N ARG A 88 53.33 3.84 7.80
CA ARG A 88 52.99 5.06 8.59
C ARG A 88 51.56 5.54 8.25
N LYS A 89 50.70 5.87 9.21
CA LYS A 89 50.75 5.93 10.68
C LYS A 89 49.31 6.17 11.14
#